data_AF-A0A956IGE8-F1
#
_entry.id   AF-A0A956IGE8-F1
#
_cell.length_a   1.000
_cell.length_b   1.000
_cell.length_c   1.000
_cell.angle_alpha   90.00
_cell.angle_beta   90.00
_cell.angle_gamma   90.00
#
_symmetry.space_group_name_H-M   'P 1'
#
loop_
_entity.id
_entity.type
_entity.pdbx_description
1 polymer ?
#
loop_
_entity_poly.entity_id
_entity_poly.type
_entity_poly.pdbx_seq_one_letter_code
_entity_poly.pdbx_strand_id
1 'polypeptide(L)'
;MTSCSFDRLLGLALVTSLAACAVDAPAPDAAALDARRRLIRASLDVRGIRPSLEELDQVKSDPDAVDGLVEGFVDHPGFARRVRAIFAPALRTRRDEISIEGEAFGLDAEDEGRFAEAVTEEALNLIADVAVADRPFTEILTA
;
A
#
# COMPACT_ATOMS: atom_id res chain seq x y z
N MET A 1 -62.26 -20.77 -35.91
CA MET A 1 -61.65 -22.08 -36.30
C MET A 1 -60.51 -21.71 -37.22
N THR A 2 -59.22 -21.74 -36.86
CA THR A 2 -58.36 -22.74 -36.20
C THR A 2 -57.06 -21.97 -35.84
N SER A 3 -56.71 -21.77 -34.57
CA SER A 3 -55.71 -22.51 -33.78
C SER A 3 -54.42 -22.94 -34.52
N CYS A 4 -53.28 -22.34 -34.14
CA CYS A 4 -51.97 -22.97 -33.83
C CYS A 4 -51.01 -21.86 -33.37
N SER A 5 -50.84 -21.65 -32.06
CA SER A 5 -49.95 -22.37 -31.12
C SER A 5 -48.57 -21.72 -31.04
N PHE A 6 -48.42 -21.03 -29.92
CA PHE A 6 -47.23 -20.48 -29.32
C PHE A 6 -46.45 -21.65 -28.71
N ASP A 7 -45.31 -22.04 -29.29
CA ASP A 7 -44.29 -22.79 -28.55
C ASP A 7 -42.99 -22.91 -29.36
N ARG A 8 -42.02 -22.06 -28.99
CA ARG A 8 -40.64 -22.43 -28.64
C ARG A 8 -39.82 -21.17 -28.42
N LEU A 9 -39.91 -20.73 -27.16
CA LEU A 9 -38.90 -19.93 -26.47
C LEU A 9 -37.52 -20.61 -26.52
N LEU A 10 -36.49 -19.80 -26.28
CA LEU A 10 -35.08 -20.14 -26.12
C LEU A 10 -34.33 -20.50 -27.41
N GLY A 11 -33.50 -19.57 -27.87
CA GLY A 11 -32.46 -19.91 -28.86
C GLY A 11 -31.72 -18.74 -29.48
N LEU A 12 -32.03 -17.48 -29.11
CA LEU A 12 -31.40 -16.31 -29.72
C LEU A 12 -30.96 -15.28 -28.66
N ALA A 13 -30.08 -15.70 -27.76
CA ALA A 13 -29.38 -14.79 -26.84
C ALA A 13 -27.94 -15.25 -26.58
N LEU A 14 -27.23 -15.67 -27.64
CA LEU A 14 -25.84 -16.13 -27.54
C LEU A 14 -24.97 -15.62 -28.68
N VAL A 15 -25.05 -14.33 -29.07
CA VAL A 15 -24.05 -13.74 -30.00
C VAL A 15 -23.77 -12.24 -29.75
N THR A 16 -24.06 -11.70 -28.57
CA THR A 16 -23.78 -10.27 -28.27
C THR A 16 -22.93 -10.06 -27.02
N SER A 17 -21.93 -10.92 -26.79
CA SER A 17 -20.91 -10.68 -25.74
C SER A 17 -19.46 -10.91 -26.21
N LEU A 18 -19.21 -11.16 -27.51
CA LEU A 18 -17.85 -11.29 -28.04
C LEU A 18 -17.21 -9.97 -28.50
N ALA A 19 -17.92 -8.84 -28.42
CA ALA A 19 -17.39 -7.52 -28.82
C ALA A 19 -16.94 -6.66 -27.63
N ALA A 20 -16.69 -7.26 -26.46
CA ALA A 20 -16.13 -6.55 -25.29
C ALA A 20 -14.59 -6.46 -25.32
N CYS A 21 -13.92 -7.11 -26.27
CA CYS A 21 -12.54 -6.78 -26.62
C CYS A 21 -12.55 -5.53 -27.50
N ALA A 22 -12.91 -4.38 -26.91
CA ALA A 22 -12.38 -3.14 -27.43
C ALA A 22 -10.86 -3.29 -27.39
N VAL A 23 -10.21 -3.16 -28.55
CA VAL A 23 -8.77 -2.90 -28.61
C VAL A 23 -8.50 -1.83 -27.57
N ASP A 24 -7.71 -2.16 -26.55
CA ASP A 24 -7.18 -1.18 -25.61
C ASP A 24 -6.59 -0.07 -26.47
N ALA A 25 -7.29 1.06 -26.55
CA ALA A 25 -6.65 2.28 -26.99
C ALA A 25 -5.42 2.40 -26.10
N PRO A 26 -4.20 2.61 -26.66
CA PRO A 26 -3.01 2.72 -25.84
C PRO A 26 -3.36 3.68 -24.71
N ALA A 27 -3.30 3.18 -23.48
CA ALA A 27 -3.59 4.00 -22.32
C ALA A 27 -2.80 5.30 -22.52
N PRO A 28 -3.42 6.48 -22.33
CA PRO A 28 -2.72 7.74 -22.53
C PRO A 28 -1.40 7.62 -21.81
N ASP A 29 -0.30 7.74 -22.58
CA ASP A 29 1.04 7.48 -22.08
C ASP A 29 1.19 8.36 -20.83
N ALA A 30 1.13 7.73 -19.66
CA ALA A 30 1.07 8.45 -18.40
C ALA A 30 2.40 9.15 -18.31
N ALA A 31 2.43 10.43 -18.69
CA ALA A 31 3.66 11.13 -19.07
C ALA A 31 4.78 10.75 -18.11
N ALA A 32 5.78 10.04 -18.64
CA ALA A 32 6.82 9.45 -17.82
C ALA A 32 7.37 10.52 -16.87
N LEU A 33 7.30 10.25 -15.57
CA LEU A 33 7.75 11.20 -14.57
C LEU A 33 9.24 11.47 -14.80
N ASP A 34 9.61 12.75 -14.88
CA ASP A 34 11.03 13.12 -14.89
C ASP A 34 11.72 12.63 -13.59
N ALA A 35 13.05 12.46 -13.65
CA ALA A 35 13.83 11.87 -12.57
C ALA A 35 13.61 12.59 -11.22
N ARG A 36 13.48 13.93 -11.24
CA ARG A 36 13.20 14.72 -10.03
C ARG A 36 11.82 14.39 -9.45
N ARG A 37 10.77 14.29 -10.28
CA ARG A 37 9.44 13.87 -9.83
C ARG A 37 9.44 12.44 -9.30
N ARG A 38 10.16 11.52 -9.95
CA ARG A 38 10.34 10.13 -9.48
C ARG A 38 10.98 10.10 -8.08
N LEU A 39 12.08 10.81 -7.89
CA LEU A 39 12.77 10.91 -6.60
C LEU A 39 11.85 11.43 -5.49
N ILE A 40 11.14 12.54 -5.74
CA ILE A 40 10.22 13.12 -4.76
C ILE A 40 9.12 12.12 -4.37
N ARG A 41 8.53 11.45 -5.36
CA ARG A 41 7.47 10.48 -5.14
C ARG A 41 7.99 9.29 -4.35
N ALA A 42 9.07 8.66 -4.79
CA ALA A 42 9.65 7.50 -4.13
C ALA A 42 10.06 7.81 -2.68
N SER A 43 10.64 9.00 -2.43
CA SER A 43 11.02 9.42 -1.09
C SER A 43 9.82 9.56 -0.15
N LEU A 44 8.72 10.14 -0.63
CA LEU A 44 7.50 10.29 0.17
C LEU A 44 6.81 8.95 0.39
N ASP A 45 6.77 8.10 -0.62
CA ASP A 45 6.07 6.81 -0.55
C ASP A 45 6.83 5.81 0.34
N VAL A 46 8.17 5.73 0.20
CA VAL A 46 9.03 4.76 0.91
C VAL A 46 9.53 5.29 2.25
N ARG A 47 10.02 6.54 2.33
CA ARG A 47 10.60 7.10 3.57
C ARG A 47 9.64 7.96 4.37
N GLY A 48 8.62 8.52 3.72
CA GLY A 48 7.69 9.47 4.32
C GLY A 48 8.26 10.87 4.54
N ILE A 49 9.39 11.19 3.91
CA ILE A 49 10.05 12.49 4.01
C ILE A 49 10.37 13.03 2.61
N ARG A 50 10.55 14.34 2.50
CA ARG A 50 11.01 14.97 1.27
C ARG A 50 12.49 14.63 1.02
N PRO A 51 12.93 14.50 -0.25
CA PRO A 51 14.35 14.41 -0.54
C PRO A 51 15.10 15.64 -0.01
N SER A 52 16.33 15.43 0.39
CA SER A 52 17.30 16.47 0.73
C SER A 52 17.66 17.32 -0.51
N LEU A 53 18.27 18.48 -0.28
CA LEU A 53 18.78 19.31 -1.37
C LEU A 53 19.90 18.61 -2.14
N GLU A 54 20.76 17.85 -1.45
CA GLU A 54 21.85 17.10 -2.05
C GLU A 54 21.33 16.04 -3.04
N GLU A 55 20.34 15.23 -2.64
CA GLU A 55 19.71 14.24 -3.53
C GLU A 55 19.05 14.93 -4.74
N LEU A 56 18.43 16.10 -4.55
CA LEU A 56 17.81 16.86 -5.64
C LEU A 56 18.86 17.42 -6.62
N ASP A 57 19.99 17.92 -6.10
CA ASP A 57 21.09 18.44 -6.91
C ASP A 57 21.83 17.31 -7.64
N GLN A 58 21.94 16.13 -7.01
CA GLN A 58 22.48 14.92 -7.63
C GLN A 58 21.64 14.51 -8.84
N VAL A 59 20.32 14.34 -8.67
CA VAL A 59 19.41 13.97 -9.77
C VAL A 59 19.29 15.06 -10.84
N LYS A 60 19.48 16.33 -10.47
CA LYS A 60 19.52 17.44 -11.44
C LYS A 60 20.76 17.36 -12.32
N SER A 61 21.91 17.01 -11.74
CA SER A 61 23.19 16.88 -12.44
C SER A 61 23.29 15.58 -13.23
N ASP A 62 22.71 14.50 -12.70
CA ASP A 62 22.69 13.17 -13.27
C ASP A 62 21.30 12.52 -13.07
N PRO A 63 20.40 12.63 -14.06
CA PRO A 63 19.07 12.04 -13.98
C PRO A 63 19.05 10.52 -13.81
N ASP A 64 20.10 9.81 -14.23
CA ASP A 64 20.18 8.34 -14.17
C ASP A 64 20.53 7.85 -12.75
N ALA A 65 21.03 8.74 -11.88
CA ALA A 65 21.29 8.44 -10.47
C ALA A 65 20.01 8.14 -9.65
N VAL A 66 18.82 8.46 -10.16
CA VAL A 66 17.56 8.31 -9.42
C VAL A 66 17.30 6.86 -8.99
N ASP A 67 17.64 5.88 -9.83
CA ASP A 67 17.32 4.47 -9.53
C ASP A 67 18.16 3.96 -8.34
N GLY A 68 19.46 4.29 -8.31
CA GLY A 68 20.33 3.93 -7.18
C GLY A 68 19.96 4.63 -5.88
N LEU A 69 19.48 5.88 -5.94
CA LEU A 69 18.97 6.58 -4.76
C LEU A 69 17.70 5.90 -4.21
N VAL A 70 16.77 5.53 -5.10
CA VAL A 70 15.50 4.91 -4.72
C VAL A 70 15.70 3.51 -4.15
N GLU A 71 16.63 2.74 -4.70
CA GLU A 71 16.96 1.40 -4.20
C GLU A 71 17.37 1.43 -2.72
N GLY A 72 18.17 2.41 -2.30
CA GLY A 72 18.57 2.56 -0.90
C GLY A 72 17.51 3.12 0.04
N PHE A 73 16.32 3.50 -0.44
CA PHE A 73 15.29 4.09 0.43
C PHE A 73 14.65 3.08 1.39
N VAL A 74 14.67 1.79 1.07
CA VAL A 74 14.13 0.73 1.94
C VAL A 74 14.96 0.56 3.22
N ASP A 75 16.25 0.91 3.16
CA ASP A 75 17.16 0.85 4.32
C ASP A 75 17.00 2.06 5.26
N HIS A 76 16.23 3.07 4.85
CA HIS A 76 16.03 4.26 5.66
C HIS A 76 15.17 3.92 6.90
N PRO A 77 15.49 4.44 8.11
CA PRO A 77 14.73 4.16 9.33
C PRO A 77 13.24 4.54 9.26
N GLY A 78 12.87 5.41 8.31
CA GLY A 78 11.49 5.78 8.02
C GLY A 78 10.67 4.70 7.28
N PHE A 79 11.30 3.69 6.69
CA PHE A 79 10.63 2.66 5.90
C PHE A 79 9.62 1.86 6.72
N ALA A 80 10.02 1.39 7.91
CA ALA A 80 9.13 0.69 8.84
C ALA A 80 7.84 1.49 9.14
N ARG A 81 8.00 2.80 9.42
CA ARG A 81 6.87 3.70 9.66
C ARG A 81 5.96 3.84 8.44
N ARG A 82 6.52 3.87 7.22
CA ARG A 82 5.71 3.91 5.99
C ARG A 82 4.95 2.62 5.73
N VAL A 83 5.58 1.47 5.96
CA VAL A 83 4.90 0.16 5.88
C VAL A 83 3.68 0.15 6.81
N ARG A 84 3.85 0.49 8.09
CA ARG A 84 2.71 0.58 9.03
C ARG A 84 1.61 1.51 8.53
N ALA A 85 1.98 2.68 8.02
CA ALA A 85 1.01 3.66 7.54
C ALA A 85 0.25 3.23 6.28
N ILE A 86 0.82 2.36 5.43
CA ILE A 86 0.13 1.79 4.26
C ILE A 86 -0.95 0.80 4.69
N PHE A 87 -0.65 -0.05 5.67
CA PHE A 87 -1.58 -1.09 6.13
C PHE A 87 -2.60 -0.61 7.18
N ALA A 88 -2.29 0.45 7.92
CA ALA A 88 -3.17 0.96 8.99
C ALA A 88 -4.62 1.22 8.53
N PRO A 89 -4.90 1.86 7.37
CA PRO A 89 -6.26 2.08 6.92
C PRO A 89 -7.01 0.79 6.56
N ALA A 90 -6.29 -0.24 6.09
CA ALA A 90 -6.88 -1.53 5.74
C ALA A 90 -7.25 -2.33 6.99
N LEU A 91 -6.39 -2.35 8.01
CA LEU A 91 -6.60 -3.12 9.23
C LEU A 91 -7.47 -2.40 10.27
N ARG A 92 -7.53 -1.05 10.23
CA ARG A 92 -8.34 -0.23 11.14
C ARG A 92 -8.06 -0.52 12.63
N THR A 93 -6.82 -0.85 12.96
CA THR A 93 -6.40 -1.17 14.33
C THR A 93 -6.07 0.07 15.15
N ARG A 94 -5.60 1.14 14.50
CA ARG A 94 -5.43 2.46 15.14
C ARG A 94 -6.79 3.01 15.55
N ARG A 95 -6.99 3.18 16.85
CA ARG A 95 -8.17 3.83 17.42
C ARG A 95 -7.74 4.94 18.34
N ASP A 96 -8.52 6.01 18.34
CA ASP A 96 -8.25 7.18 19.18
C ASP A 96 -8.46 6.89 20.68
N GLU A 97 -9.26 5.86 20.99
CA GLU A 97 -9.54 5.44 22.36
C GLU A 97 -9.71 3.92 22.43
N ILE A 98 -8.92 3.28 23.29
CA ILE A 98 -9.13 1.90 23.72
C ILE A 98 -9.01 1.87 25.24
N SER A 99 -10.01 1.26 25.89
CA SER A 99 -9.99 1.02 27.33
C SER A 99 -9.14 -0.23 27.63
N ILE A 100 -7.84 -0.02 27.78
CA ILE A 100 -6.90 -1.00 28.32
C ILE A 100 -6.26 -0.36 29.56
N GLU A 101 -6.51 -0.96 30.72
CA GLU A 101 -5.97 -0.47 31.99
C GLU A 101 -4.51 -0.95 32.12
N GLY A 102 -3.55 -0.04 31.97
CA GLY A 102 -2.12 -0.37 32.08
C GLY A 102 -1.74 -0.94 33.46
N GLU A 103 -2.45 -0.51 34.52
CA GLU A 103 -2.24 -0.96 35.90
C GLU A 103 -2.41 -2.48 36.05
N ALA A 104 -3.33 -3.10 35.30
CA ALA A 104 -3.54 -4.55 35.30
C ALA A 104 -2.30 -5.33 34.83
N PHE A 105 -1.38 -4.66 34.14
CA PHE A 105 -0.10 -5.18 33.65
C PHE A 105 1.10 -4.67 34.47
N GLY A 106 0.86 -3.97 35.59
CA GLY A 106 1.91 -3.40 36.43
C GLY A 106 2.62 -2.19 35.81
N LEU A 107 1.96 -1.49 34.88
CA LEU A 107 2.48 -0.27 34.27
C LEU A 107 2.08 0.96 35.07
N ASP A 108 2.98 1.94 35.11
CA ASP A 108 2.69 3.27 35.63
C ASP A 108 1.77 4.03 34.68
N ALA A 109 0.99 4.99 35.21
CA ALA A 109 0.04 5.79 34.42
C ALA A 109 0.71 6.58 33.27
N GLU A 110 2.00 6.90 33.39
CA GLU A 110 2.77 7.56 32.34
C GLU A 110 3.02 6.68 31.11
N ASP A 111 3.00 5.36 31.27
CA ASP A 111 3.22 4.38 30.21
C ASP A 111 1.93 3.92 29.53
N GLU A 112 0.77 4.22 30.10
CA GLU A 112 -0.54 3.72 29.65
C GLU A 112 -0.84 4.09 28.19
N GLY A 113 -0.58 5.33 27.78
CA GLY A 113 -0.79 5.77 26.40
C GLY A 113 0.11 5.04 25.40
N ARG A 114 1.39 4.86 25.75
CA ARG A 114 2.35 4.12 24.93
C ARG A 114 2.00 2.64 24.83
N PHE A 115 1.50 2.07 25.92
CA PHE A 115 1.04 0.69 25.94
C PHE A 115 -0.20 0.47 25.08
N ALA A 116 -1.21 1.34 25.20
CA ALA A 116 -2.39 1.31 24.36
C ALA A 116 -2.02 1.44 22.86
N GLU A 117 -1.12 2.37 22.52
CA GLU A 117 -0.59 2.50 21.15
C GLU A 117 0.08 1.20 20.69
N ALA A 118 0.99 0.64 21.48
CA ALA A 118 1.69 -0.60 21.15
C ALA A 118 0.70 -1.75 20.86
N VAL A 119 -0.28 -1.98 21.74
CA VAL A 119 -1.31 -3.01 21.58
C VAL A 119 -2.11 -2.80 20.29
N THR A 120 -2.46 -1.56 19.94
CA THR A 120 -3.17 -1.28 18.68
C THR A 120 -2.32 -1.42 17.43
N GLU A 121 -1.02 -1.22 17.55
CA GLU A 121 -0.09 -1.30 16.43
C GLU A 121 0.57 -2.68 16.29
N GLU A 122 0.36 -3.65 17.19
CA GLU A 122 1.01 -4.97 17.15
C GLU A 122 1.02 -5.62 15.76
N ALA A 123 -0.15 -5.74 15.11
CA ALA A 123 -0.24 -6.31 13.76
C ALA A 123 0.54 -5.49 12.72
N LEU A 124 0.56 -4.16 12.85
CA LEU A 124 1.33 -3.29 11.97
C LEU A 124 2.83 -3.40 12.23
N ASN A 125 3.24 -3.55 13.49
CA ASN A 125 4.62 -3.77 13.89
C ASN A 125 5.16 -5.09 13.33
N LEU A 126 4.38 -6.17 13.42
CA LEU A 126 4.73 -7.46 12.81
C LEU A 126 4.91 -7.34 11.28
N ILE A 127 3.99 -6.67 10.59
CA ILE A 127 4.11 -6.44 9.14
C ILE A 127 5.37 -5.64 8.81
N ALA A 128 5.65 -4.59 9.58
CA ALA A 128 6.85 -3.76 9.37
C ALA A 128 8.13 -4.56 9.64
N ASP A 129 8.16 -5.40 10.66
CA ASP A 129 9.30 -6.25 11.01
C ASP A 129 9.59 -7.29 9.91
N VAL A 130 8.56 -7.90 9.32
CA VAL A 130 8.72 -8.79 8.16
C VAL A 130 9.27 -8.04 6.95
N ALA A 131 8.73 -6.84 6.66
CA ALA A 131 9.15 -6.05 5.51
C ALA A 131 10.59 -5.50 5.63
N VAL A 132 10.97 -5.01 6.82
CA VAL A 132 12.32 -4.46 7.07
C VAL A 132 13.37 -5.56 7.05
N ALA A 133 13.03 -6.75 7.55
CA ALA A 133 13.94 -7.89 7.54
C ALA A 133 14.01 -8.61 6.18
N ASP A 134 13.31 -8.11 5.15
CA ASP A 134 13.18 -8.74 3.83
C ASP A 134 12.75 -10.22 3.92
N ARG A 135 11.80 -10.51 4.81
CA ARG A 135 11.29 -11.86 5.04
C ARG A 135 10.04 -12.14 4.19
N PRO A 136 9.78 -13.41 3.85
CA PRO A 136 8.55 -13.78 3.15
C PRO A 136 7.31 -13.33 3.92
N PHE A 137 6.36 -12.70 3.22
CA PHE A 137 5.12 -12.20 3.84
C PHE A 137 4.28 -13.32 4.49
N THR A 138 4.50 -14.57 4.10
CA THR A 138 3.90 -15.76 4.72
C THR A 138 4.28 -15.93 6.20
N GLU A 139 5.41 -15.35 6.65
CA GLU A 139 5.83 -15.42 8.05
C GLU A 139 4.84 -14.78 9.02
N ILE A 140 4.02 -13.81 8.56
CA ILE A 140 2.97 -13.20 9.36
C ILE A 140 1.97 -14.24 9.91
N LEU A 141 1.78 -15.35 9.18
CA LEU A 141 0.84 -16.42 9.55
C LEU A 141 1.48 -17.54 10.38
N THR A 142 2.81 -17.49 10.59
CA THR A 142 3.57 -18.55 11.27
C THR A 142 4.35 -18.06 12.48
N ALA A 143 4.35 -16.76 12.73
CA ALA A 143 4.90 -16.13 13.93
C ALA A 143 4.03 -16.37 15.17
#